data_AF-A0AA38C7G4-F1
#
_entry.id   AF-A0AA38C7G4-F1
#
_cell.length_a   1.000
_cell.length_b   1.000
_cell.length_c   1.000
_cell.angle_alpha   90.00
_cell.angle_beta   90.00
_cell.angle_gamma   90.00
#
_symmetry.space_group_name_H-M   'P 1'
#
loop_
_entity.id
_entity.type
_entity.pdbx_description
1 polymer ?
#
loop_
_entity_poly.entity_id
_entity_poly.type
_entity_poly.pdbx_seq_one_letter_code
_entity_poly.pdbx_strand_id
1 'polypeptide(L)'
;YQAVAYIEATATIFQDDKLLIEMDHLQDSPSPYLQIKGSNKETVAAAGLALNLEGTYTTKTYLQIILENMPAFGRSFTGMHDQQAARLQELVDYVQSQ
;
A
#
# COMPACT_ATOMS: atom_id res chain seq x y z
N TYR A 1 -2.57 -0.57 -22.18
CA TYR A 1 -1.86 -0.33 -20.91
C TYR A 1 -1.31 -1.66 -20.44
N GLN A 2 -0.04 -1.71 -20.00
CA GLN A 2 0.55 -2.92 -19.43
C GLN A 2 0.65 -2.75 -17.91
N ALA A 3 0.08 -3.67 -17.14
CA ALA A 3 0.26 -3.70 -15.70
C ALA A 3 1.69 -4.17 -15.39
N VAL A 4 2.45 -3.36 -14.65
CA VAL A 4 3.88 -3.62 -14.35
C VAL A 4 4.13 -4.05 -12.90
N ALA A 5 3.12 -3.96 -12.03
CA ALA A 5 3.18 -4.40 -10.65
C ALA A 5 1.76 -4.64 -10.10
N TYR A 6 1.66 -5.56 -9.14
CA TYR A 6 0.47 -5.82 -8.34
C TYR A 6 0.86 -5.73 -6.86
N ILE A 7 0.00 -5.12 -6.04
CA ILE A 7 0.21 -5.01 -4.58
C ILE A 7 -1.03 -5.58 -3.91
N GLU A 8 -0.84 -6.61 -3.07
CA GLU A 8 -1.88 -7.13 -2.21
C GLU A 8 -1.76 -6.47 -0.83
N ALA A 9 -2.87 -5.90 -0.36
CA ALA A 9 -2.98 -5.28 0.95
C ALA A 9 -4.36 -5.52 1.54
N THR A 10 -4.42 -5.72 2.86
CA THR A 10 -5.68 -5.76 3.62
C THR A 10 -5.70 -4.63 4.63
N ALA A 11 -6.85 -4.00 4.82
CA ALA A 11 -7.00 -2.86 5.72
C ALA A 11 -8.03 -3.16 6.83
N THR A 12 -7.70 -2.80 8.07
CA THR A 12 -8.73 -2.58 9.10
C THR A 12 -9.06 -1.10 9.16
N ILE A 13 -10.32 -0.75 8.95
CA ILE A 13 -10.77 0.63 8.74
C ILE A 13 -11.52 1.15 9.96
N PHE A 14 -11.11 2.32 10.46
CA PHE A 14 -11.79 3.08 11.50
C PHE A 14 -12.15 4.45 10.94
N GLN A 15 -13.42 4.82 10.99
CA GLN A 15 -13.89 6.05 10.36
C GLN A 15 -14.92 6.78 11.21
N ASP A 16 -14.77 8.11 11.25
CA ASP A 16 -15.82 9.06 11.62
C ASP A 16 -15.98 10.15 10.54
N ASP A 17 -16.77 11.18 10.82
CA ASP A 17 -17.06 12.27 9.85
C ASP A 17 -15.83 13.11 9.46
N LYS A 18 -14.74 13.04 10.24
CA LYS A 18 -13.57 13.94 10.12
C LYS A 18 -12.29 13.19 9.81
N LEU A 19 -12.22 11.91 10.18
CA LEU A 19 -11.01 11.12 10.17
C LEU A 19 -11.29 9.70 9.64
N LEU A 20 -10.39 9.23 8.80
CA LEU A 20 -10.33 7.86 8.31
C LEU A 20 -8.93 7.31 8.64
N ILE A 21 -8.88 6.26 9.44
CA ILE A 21 -7.66 5.55 9.82
C ILE A 21 -7.72 4.15 9.23
N GLU A 22 -6.69 3.78 8.48
CA GLU A 22 -6.55 2.44 7.89
C GLU A 22 -5.29 1.80 8.45
N MET A 23 -5.44 0.62 9.05
CA MET A 23 -4.32 -0.23 9.43
C MET A 23 -4.08 -1.23 8.31
N ASP A 24 -3.10 -0.91 7.46
CA ASP A 24 -2.78 -1.63 6.24
C ASP A 24 -1.72 -2.70 6.49
N HIS A 25 -2.06 -3.93 6.16
CA HIS A 25 -1.16 -5.08 6.15
C HIS A 25 -0.74 -5.35 4.70
N LEU A 26 0.54 -5.13 4.39
CA LEU A 26 1.15 -5.44 3.10
C LEU A 26 1.68 -6.88 3.13
N GLN A 27 1.46 -7.66 2.07
CA GLN A 27 1.78 -9.09 2.00
C GLN A 27 3.26 -9.43 2.29
N ASP A 28 4.18 -8.48 2.07
CA ASP A 28 5.62 -8.63 2.30
C ASP A 28 6.20 -7.61 3.29
N SER A 29 5.40 -7.13 4.25
CA SER A 29 5.88 -6.28 5.34
C SER A 29 5.59 -6.89 6.71
N PRO A 30 6.58 -6.96 7.61
CA PRO A 30 6.41 -7.61 8.92
C PRO A 30 5.51 -6.81 9.88
N SER A 31 5.35 -5.50 9.66
CA SER A 31 4.56 -4.62 10.51
C SER A 31 3.50 -3.88 9.69
N PRO A 32 2.30 -3.64 10.24
CA PRO A 32 1.29 -2.85 9.55
C PRO A 32 1.72 -1.38 9.43
N TYR A 33 1.18 -0.71 8.41
CA TYR A 33 1.27 0.74 8.26
C TYR A 33 -0.07 1.37 8.63
N LEU A 34 -0.01 2.54 9.28
CA LEU A 34 -1.20 3.35 9.53
C LEU A 34 -1.29 4.45 8.48
N GLN A 35 -2.38 4.46 7.71
CA GLN A 35 -2.78 5.64 6.95
C GLN A 35 -3.76 6.47 7.77
N ILE A 36 -3.48 7.76 7.90
CA ILE A 36 -4.36 8.72 8.56
C ILE A 36 -4.78 9.74 7.51
N LYS A 37 -6.08 9.76 7.20
CA LYS A 37 -6.71 10.66 6.24
C LYS A 37 -7.66 11.57 7.01
N GLY A 38 -7.60 12.86 6.76
CA GLY A 38 -8.46 13.84 7.41
C GLY A 38 -8.73 15.02 6.48
N SER A 39 -9.73 15.83 6.83
CA SER A 39 -10.15 16.98 6.01
C SER A 39 -9.11 18.09 5.90
N ASN A 40 -8.14 18.15 6.82
CA ASN A 40 -7.01 19.09 6.81
C ASN A 40 -5.79 18.51 7.52
N LYS A 41 -4.64 19.17 7.34
CA LYS A 41 -3.35 18.73 7.90
C LYS A 41 -3.34 18.76 9.44
N GLU A 42 -4.04 19.70 10.06
CA GLU A 42 -4.11 19.86 11.51
C GLU A 42 -4.81 18.65 12.15
N THR A 43 -5.89 18.17 11.52
CA THR A 43 -6.64 16.98 11.95
C THR A 43 -5.79 15.72 11.84
N VAL A 44 -5.05 15.56 10.73
CA VAL A 44 -4.12 14.43 10.53
C VAL A 44 -2.98 14.48 11.56
N ALA A 45 -2.41 15.65 11.82
CA ALA A 45 -1.34 15.84 12.79
C ALA A 45 -1.81 15.53 14.23
N ALA A 46 -3.00 16.01 14.61
CA ALA A 46 -3.58 15.73 15.92
C ALA A 46 -3.84 14.23 16.14
N ALA A 47 -4.32 13.52 15.12
CA ALA A 47 -4.50 12.07 15.17
C ALA A 47 -3.16 11.33 15.28
N GLY A 48 -2.15 11.75 14.50
CA GLY A 48 -0.79 11.18 14.58
C GLY A 48 -0.16 11.36 15.98
N LEU A 49 -0.34 12.54 16.58
CA LEU A 49 0.06 12.84 17.95
C LEU A 49 -0.66 11.94 18.97
N ALA A 50 -1.99 11.82 18.86
CA ALA A 50 -2.79 11.00 19.78
C ALA A 50 -2.41 9.50 19.73
N LEU A 51 -1.87 9.04 18.61
CA LEU A 51 -1.39 7.67 18.40
C LEU A 51 0.12 7.50 18.67
N ASN A 52 0.81 8.55 19.17
CA ASN A 52 2.25 8.55 19.42
C ASN A 52 3.10 8.20 18.19
N LEU A 53 2.72 8.69 17.01
CA LEU A 53 3.39 8.42 15.73
C LEU A 53 4.39 9.53 15.34
N GLU A 54 4.79 10.37 16.29
CA GLU A 54 5.74 11.45 16.03
C GLU A 54 7.08 10.89 15.58
N GLY A 55 7.56 11.35 14.41
CA GLY A 55 8.83 10.91 13.82
C GLY A 55 8.81 9.50 13.23
N THR A 56 7.69 8.77 13.26
CA THR A 56 7.57 7.41 12.70
C THR A 56 6.95 7.39 11.30
N TYR A 57 6.62 8.56 10.73
CA TYR A 57 5.99 8.66 9.42
C TYR A 57 6.99 8.42 8.28
N THR A 58 6.47 7.94 7.15
CA THR A 58 7.23 7.69 5.93
C THR A 58 6.57 8.37 4.74
N THR A 59 7.37 8.81 3.78
CA THR A 59 6.91 9.32 2.47
C THR A 59 7.03 8.27 1.37
N LYS A 60 7.46 7.05 1.72
CA LYS A 60 7.63 5.95 0.76
C LYS A 60 6.27 5.41 0.30
N THR A 61 6.19 5.04 -0.97
CA THR A 61 5.04 4.32 -1.51
C THR A 61 5.06 2.85 -1.08
N TYR A 62 3.91 2.16 -1.15
CA TYR A 62 3.85 0.73 -0.85
C TYR A 62 4.77 -0.11 -1.74
N LEU A 63 4.89 0.24 -3.03
CA LEU A 63 5.83 -0.40 -3.93
C LEU A 63 7.28 -0.25 -3.44
N GLN A 64 7.68 0.94 -2.99
CA GLN A 64 9.02 1.16 -2.43
C GLN A 64 9.25 0.36 -1.15
N ILE A 65 8.27 0.34 -0.24
CA ILE A 65 8.33 -0.43 1.00
C ILE A 65 8.53 -1.92 0.72
N ILE A 66 7.73 -2.49 -0.19
CA ILE A 66 7.79 -3.91 -0.56
C ILE A 66 9.14 -4.23 -1.19
N LEU A 67 9.61 -3.41 -2.14
CA LEU A 67 10.90 -3.64 -2.81
C LEU A 67 12.11 -3.52 -1.88
N GLU A 68 12.04 -2.69 -0.85
CA GLU A 68 13.10 -2.58 0.17
C GLU A 68 13.14 -3.80 1.09
N ASN A 69 11.98 -4.39 1.40
CA ASN A 69 11.86 -5.57 2.25
C ASN A 69 12.16 -6.88 1.50
N MET A 70 12.21 -6.87 0.16
CA MET A 70 12.55 -8.06 -0.62
C MET A 70 14.03 -8.47 -0.48
N PRO A 71 14.34 -9.78 -0.33
CA PRO A 71 15.70 -10.28 -0.29
C PRO A 71 16.47 -9.94 -1.58
N ALA A 72 17.76 -9.66 -1.47
CA ALA A 72 18.61 -9.24 -2.58
C ALA A 72 18.64 -10.24 -3.78
N PHE A 73 18.38 -11.52 -3.54
CA PHE A 73 18.26 -12.55 -4.58
C PHE A 73 16.93 -12.52 -5.37
N GLY A 74 15.88 -11.85 -4.86
CA GLY A 74 14.62 -11.60 -5.58
C GLY A 74 14.65 -10.32 -6.42
N ARG A 75 15.73 -9.53 -6.38
CA ARG A 75 15.88 -8.28 -7.14
C ARG A 75 16.24 -8.49 -8.61
N SER A 76 16.25 -9.72 -9.12
CA SER A 76 16.38 -9.96 -10.55
C SER A 76 15.11 -9.47 -11.25
N PHE A 77 15.18 -8.28 -11.84
CA PHE A 77 14.16 -7.66 -12.69
C PHE A 77 13.94 -8.42 -14.03
N THR A 78 13.95 -9.74 -14.03
CA THR A 78 13.17 -10.49 -15.03
C THR A 78 11.73 -10.31 -14.59
N GLY A 79 11.10 -9.24 -15.10
CA GLY A 79 9.83 -8.68 -14.63
C GLY A 79 8.96 -9.74 -14.00
N MET A 80 8.63 -9.51 -12.71
CA MET A 80 7.91 -10.44 -11.83
C MET A 80 7.14 -11.44 -12.67
N HIS A 81 7.67 -12.65 -12.83
CA HIS A 81 6.90 -13.78 -13.36
C HIS A 81 5.88 -14.19 -12.28
N ASP A 82 5.16 -13.19 -11.78
CA ASP A 82 4.06 -13.34 -10.87
C ASP A 82 2.87 -13.66 -11.73
N GLN A 83 2.37 -14.88 -11.56
CA GLN A 83 1.04 -15.26 -12.05
C GLN A 83 -0.02 -14.20 -11.74
N GLN A 84 0.18 -13.38 -10.70
CA GLN A 84 -0.69 -12.28 -10.33
C GLN A 84 -0.66 -11.10 -11.32
N ALA A 85 0.51 -10.67 -11.80
CA ALA A 85 0.60 -9.59 -12.80
C ALA A 85 0.00 -10.04 -14.15
N ALA A 86 0.21 -11.31 -14.51
CA ALA A 86 -0.43 -11.91 -15.69
C ALA A 86 -1.96 -11.95 -15.54
N ARG A 87 -2.49 -12.42 -14.38
CA ARG A 87 -3.93 -12.40 -14.07
C ARG A 87 -4.52 -10.99 -14.10
N LEU A 88 -3.79 -9.99 -13.60
CA LEU A 88 -4.25 -8.61 -13.65
C LEU A 88 -4.34 -8.12 -15.10
N GLN A 89 -3.37 -8.45 -15.95
CA GLN A 89 -3.43 -8.13 -17.37
C GLN A 89 -4.62 -8.81 -18.06
N GLU A 90 -4.86 -10.10 -17.78
CA GLU A 90 -6.04 -10.83 -18.29
C GLU A 90 -7.36 -10.14 -17.89
N LEU A 91 -7.47 -9.68 -16.64
CA LEU A 91 -8.62 -8.92 -16.15
C LEU A 91 -8.80 -7.58 -16.89
N VAL A 92 -7.71 -6.85 -17.11
CA VAL A 92 -7.73 -5.58 -17.86
C VAL A 92 -8.20 -5.80 -19.29
N ASP A 93 -7.66 -6.82 -19.95
CA ASP A 93 -8.00 -7.15 -21.33
C ASP A 93 -9.47 -7.59 -21.46
N TYR A 94 -9.97 -8.38 -20.49
CA TYR A 94 -11.38 -8.76 -20.41
C TYR A 94 -12.31 -7.53 -20.30
N VAL A 95 -12.02 -6.61 -19.37
CA VAL A 95 -12.84 -5.41 -19.16
C VAL A 95 -12.87 -4.51 -20.40
N GLN A 96 -11.76 -4.41 -21.14
CA GLN A 96 -11.70 -3.60 -22.37
C GLN A 96 -12.43 -4.22 -23.56
N SER A 97 -12.72 -5.53 -23.51
CA SER A 97 -13.42 -6.26 -24.57
C SER A 97 -14.95 -6.23 -24.47
N GLN A 98 -15.50 -5.69 -23.36
CA GLN A 98 -16.94 -5.49 -23.14
C GLN A 98 -17.39 -4.12 -23.66
#